data_AF-A0A4S2MQ58-F1
#
_entry.id   AF-A0A4S2MQ58-F1
#
_cell.length_a   1.000
_cell.length_b   1.000
_cell.length_c   1.000
_cell.angle_alpha   90.00
_cell.angle_beta   90.00
_cell.angle_gamma   90.00
#
_symmetry.space_group_name_H-M   'P 1'
#
loop_
_entity.id
_entity.type
_entity.pdbx_description
1 polymer ?
#
loop_
_entity_poly.entity_id
_entity_poly.type
_entity_poly.pdbx_seq_one_letter_code
_entity_poly.pdbx_strand_id
1 'polypeptide(L)'
;MSSRYRWSGVGRVIGRYKPISVLQQKRREWASSPDASQQSQDANQQRRKRLGLDDHESRPSHTLSSLERLPTELLHRIFCDAGCAALASASISLAHVFKSRHLQLRYLYLHPDELSSLVVMRFFTPAFLEEYERRHGQIDASDLSIPSALSAHPWTSSRLQLLRTLVLRGGSYEGELDHHRENLQDAIRAGQGQMVADTLLTDTTFKPNTAAVEVAISEVDDVEDCLTLCTLLVDGGAPVEGVNVWKAALARQGNELVQFLLKSAAPPVEVLGQLAGR
;
A
#
# COMPACT_ATOMS: atom_id res chain seq x y z
N MET A 1 50.80 8.16 -30.06
CA MET A 1 50.17 9.39 -30.60
C MET A 1 48.70 9.32 -30.22
N SER A 2 48.29 9.71 -29.01
CA SER A 2 48.06 11.06 -28.46
C SER A 2 46.82 11.77 -29.04
N SER A 3 45.88 12.09 -28.12
CA SER A 3 44.81 13.12 -28.19
C SER A 3 43.55 12.80 -29.00
N ARG A 4 42.34 13.23 -28.62
CA ARG A 4 41.87 14.04 -27.47
C ARG A 4 40.33 13.93 -27.41
N TYR A 5 39.79 13.72 -26.22
CA TYR A 5 38.38 13.98 -25.91
C TYR A 5 38.14 15.50 -25.87
N ARG A 6 37.03 15.96 -26.45
CA ARG A 6 36.58 17.36 -26.39
C ARG A 6 35.13 17.37 -25.92
N TRP A 7 34.92 17.66 -24.65
CA TRP A 7 33.62 18.09 -24.12
C TRP A 7 33.73 19.58 -23.80
N SER A 8 32.91 20.37 -24.50
CA SER A 8 32.75 21.81 -24.30
C SER A 8 31.51 22.07 -23.46
N GLY A 9 31.60 22.98 -22.48
CA GLY A 9 30.43 23.68 -21.94
C GLY A 9 30.40 23.88 -20.43
N VAL A 10 31.31 24.72 -19.90
CA VAL A 10 31.17 25.29 -18.54
C VAL A 10 30.72 26.75 -18.69
N GLY A 11 29.46 27.03 -18.37
CA GLY A 11 28.96 28.39 -18.18
C GLY A 11 29.07 28.79 -16.69
N ARG A 12 29.87 29.82 -16.41
CA ARG A 12 30.01 30.45 -15.09
C ARG A 12 28.85 31.43 -14.85
N VAL A 13 28.23 31.37 -13.67
CA VAL A 13 27.47 32.48 -13.09
C VAL A 13 28.20 32.94 -11.82
N ILE A 14 28.67 34.19 -11.84
CA ILE A 14 29.34 34.87 -10.74
C ILE A 14 28.27 35.51 -9.85
N GLY A 15 27.97 34.88 -8.71
CA GLY A 15 27.16 35.47 -7.64
C GLY A 15 28.06 36.20 -6.63
N ARG A 16 27.80 37.49 -6.43
CA ARG A 16 28.50 38.37 -5.48
C ARG A 16 28.31 37.91 -4.03
N TYR A 17 29.38 37.49 -3.36
CA TYR A 17 29.42 37.31 -1.91
C TYR A 17 29.54 38.67 -1.20
N LYS A 18 28.57 39.02 -0.35
CA LYS A 18 28.76 40.04 0.70
C LYS A 18 29.31 39.36 1.96
N PRO A 19 30.33 39.91 2.63
CA PRO A 19 30.96 39.26 3.76
C PRO A 19 30.04 39.25 5.00
N ILE A 20 30.04 38.10 5.68
CA ILE A 20 29.24 37.70 6.85
C ILE A 20 29.55 38.55 8.12
N SER A 21 30.54 39.44 8.06
CA SER A 21 31.07 40.15 9.23
C SER A 21 30.14 41.20 9.84
N VAL A 22 29.29 41.86 9.05
CA VAL A 22 28.44 42.97 9.57
C VAL A 22 27.23 42.47 10.37
N LEU A 23 26.68 41.30 10.03
CA LEU A 23 25.54 40.71 10.73
C LEU A 23 25.94 40.02 12.05
N GLN A 24 27.19 39.57 12.18
CA GLN A 24 27.70 39.01 13.43
C GLN A 24 28.07 40.10 14.45
N GLN A 25 28.51 41.27 13.99
CA GLN A 25 28.88 42.38 14.86
C GLN A 25 27.64 43.04 15.50
N LYS A 26 26.55 43.21 14.73
CA LYS A 26 25.27 43.71 15.25
C LYS A 26 24.55 42.76 16.21
N ARG A 27 24.78 41.45 16.09
CA ARG A 27 24.20 40.44 17.02
C ARG A 27 24.86 40.45 18.40
N ARG A 28 26.12 40.85 18.50
CA ARG A 28 26.81 40.95 19.79
C ARG A 28 26.34 42.15 20.60
N GLU A 29 26.02 43.26 19.96
CA GLU A 29 25.53 44.46 20.65
C GLU A 29 24.12 44.28 21.26
N TRP A 30 23.27 43.43 20.68
CA TRP A 30 21.93 43.14 21.22
C TRP A 30 21.91 42.06 22.30
N ALA A 31 22.96 41.23 22.40
CA ALA A 31 23.05 40.15 23.38
C ALA A 31 23.64 40.61 24.74
N SER A 32 24.22 41.80 24.81
CA SER A 32 24.86 42.36 26.01
C SER A 32 23.99 43.32 26.81
N SER A 33 22.69 43.42 26.51
CA SER A 33 21.75 44.23 27.32
C SER A 33 20.93 43.32 28.26
N PRO A 34 21.16 43.37 29.59
CA PRO A 34 20.49 42.48 30.54
C PRO A 34 18.95 42.64 30.55
N ASP A 35 18.43 43.83 30.24
CA ASP A 35 16.99 44.11 30.20
C ASP A 35 16.24 43.37 29.06
N ALA A 36 16.91 43.10 27.94
CA ALA A 36 16.28 42.44 26.78
C ALA A 36 16.05 40.93 27.03
N SER A 37 16.85 40.31 27.90
CA SER A 37 16.72 38.90 28.25
C SER A 37 15.58 38.67 29.24
N GLN A 38 15.38 39.58 30.20
CA GLN A 38 14.27 39.51 31.16
C GLN A 38 12.92 39.82 30.50
N GLN A 39 12.84 40.83 29.64
CA GLN A 39 11.60 41.13 28.92
C GLN A 39 11.18 40.01 27.95
N SER A 40 12.13 39.29 27.35
CA SER A 40 11.84 38.13 26.49
C SER A 40 11.34 36.92 27.29
N GLN A 41 11.87 36.71 28.51
CA GLN A 41 11.42 35.65 29.40
C GLN A 41 10.02 35.92 29.98
N ASP A 42 9.73 37.15 30.39
CA ASP A 42 8.43 37.56 30.90
C ASP A 42 7.34 37.51 29.82
N ALA A 43 7.67 37.95 28.60
CA ALA A 43 6.77 37.85 27.46
C ALA A 43 6.46 36.39 27.09
N ASN A 44 7.44 35.49 27.16
CA ASN A 44 7.22 34.06 26.93
C ASN A 44 6.40 33.40 28.06
N GLN A 45 6.61 33.78 29.33
CA GLN A 45 5.79 33.26 30.44
C GLN A 45 4.33 33.72 30.34
N GLN A 46 4.08 34.99 30.02
CA GLN A 46 2.71 35.50 29.85
C GLN A 46 2.01 34.87 28.64
N ARG A 47 2.75 34.56 27.57
CA ARG A 47 2.22 33.86 26.40
C ARG A 47 1.85 32.41 26.72
N ARG A 48 2.64 31.71 27.54
CA ARG A 48 2.33 30.35 28.03
C ARG A 48 1.08 30.33 28.91
N LYS A 49 0.92 31.32 29.80
CA LYS A 49 -0.28 31.47 30.64
C LYS A 49 -1.56 31.74 29.84
N ARG A 50 -1.48 32.55 28.77
CA ARG A 50 -2.64 32.82 27.89
C ARG A 50 -3.02 31.63 27.00
N LEU A 51 -2.12 30.68 26.80
CA LEU A 51 -2.35 29.47 26.02
C LEU A 51 -2.79 28.27 26.87
N GLY A 52 -3.03 28.45 28.18
CA GLY A 52 -3.46 27.37 29.07
C GLY A 52 -2.40 26.29 29.33
N LEU A 53 -1.11 26.59 29.13
CA LEU A 53 -0.01 25.63 29.28
C LEU A 53 0.47 25.42 30.73
N ASP A 54 -0.23 26.01 31.71
CA ASP A 54 -0.01 25.83 33.14
C ASP A 54 -1.13 25.01 33.81
N ASP A 55 -2.01 24.37 33.02
CA ASP A 55 -2.77 23.25 33.54
C ASP A 55 -1.79 22.08 33.73
N HIS A 56 -1.79 21.54 34.95
CA HIS A 56 -1.13 20.29 35.28
C HIS A 56 -1.52 19.21 34.25
N GLU A 57 -0.72 19.08 33.19
CA GLU A 57 -0.69 17.89 32.35
C GLU A 57 -0.22 16.76 33.26
N SER A 58 -1.17 16.08 33.87
CA SER A 58 -1.15 14.63 33.99
C SER A 58 -0.86 14.06 32.60
N ARG A 59 0.42 14.09 32.19
CA ARG A 59 0.91 13.22 31.14
C ARG A 59 0.38 11.84 31.52
N PRO A 60 -0.41 11.17 30.66
CA PRO A 60 -0.78 9.80 30.95
C PRO A 60 0.53 9.07 31.18
N SER A 61 0.77 8.63 32.41
CA SER A 61 1.89 7.77 32.70
C SER A 61 1.63 6.52 31.87
N HIS A 62 2.26 6.43 30.71
CA HIS A 62 2.22 5.25 29.86
C HIS A 62 2.81 4.13 30.69
N THR A 63 1.92 3.44 31.37
CA THR A 63 2.27 2.37 32.28
C THR A 63 2.49 1.18 31.36
N LEU A 64 3.76 0.94 31.01
CA LEU A 64 4.12 -0.20 30.16
C LEU A 64 3.48 -1.46 30.75
N SER A 65 2.85 -2.24 29.87
CA SER A 65 2.24 -3.52 30.23
C SER A 65 3.30 -4.43 30.87
N SER A 66 2.88 -5.37 31.72
CA SER A 66 3.79 -6.35 32.33
C SER A 66 4.65 -7.08 31.31
N LEU A 67 4.12 -7.29 30.10
CA LEU A 67 4.81 -7.94 29.00
C LEU A 67 5.87 -7.04 28.36
N GLU A 68 5.64 -5.73 28.23
CA GLU A 68 6.62 -4.76 27.74
C GLU A 68 7.79 -4.51 28.70
N ARG A 69 7.68 -4.94 29.96
CA ARG A 69 8.76 -4.84 30.96
C ARG A 69 9.73 -6.03 30.93
N LEU A 70 9.42 -7.07 30.16
CA LEU A 70 10.29 -8.22 30.04
C LEU A 70 11.58 -7.85 29.29
N PRO A 71 12.73 -8.44 29.66
CA PRO A 71 13.96 -8.37 28.87
C PRO A 71 13.73 -8.75 27.41
N THR A 72 14.39 -8.03 26.51
CA THR A 72 14.25 -8.21 25.06
C THR A 72 14.57 -9.64 24.63
N GLU A 73 15.53 -10.29 25.28
CA GLU A 73 15.93 -11.67 25.04
C GLU A 73 14.82 -12.67 25.41
N LEU A 74 14.09 -12.41 26.50
CA LEU A 74 12.94 -13.23 26.89
C LEU A 74 11.76 -13.00 25.94
N LEU A 75 11.52 -11.76 25.52
CA LEU A 75 10.54 -11.46 24.48
C LEU A 75 10.85 -12.17 23.17
N HIS A 76 12.13 -12.19 22.75
CA HIS A 76 12.57 -12.90 21.55
C HIS A 76 12.37 -14.41 21.64
N ARG A 77 12.64 -15.02 22.81
CA ARG A 77 12.36 -16.44 23.05
C ARG A 77 10.87 -16.75 23.05
N ILE A 78 10.05 -15.92 23.69
CA ILE A 78 8.59 -16.12 23.66
C ILE A 78 8.08 -16.03 22.22
N PHE A 79 8.55 -15.02 21.47
CA PHE A 79 8.20 -14.88 20.06
C PHE A 79 8.67 -16.11 19.25
N CYS A 80 9.96 -16.44 19.26
CA CYS A 80 10.51 -17.49 18.38
C CYS A 80 10.25 -18.92 18.84
N ASP A 81 10.20 -19.19 20.15
CA ASP A 81 10.16 -20.56 20.67
C ASP A 81 8.73 -20.96 21.09
N ALA A 82 7.88 -20.00 21.44
CA ALA A 82 6.48 -20.25 21.80
C ALA A 82 5.47 -19.94 20.69
N GLY A 83 5.91 -19.57 19.48
CA GLY A 83 5.04 -19.40 18.30
C GLY A 83 3.98 -18.30 18.47
N CYS A 84 4.35 -17.17 19.08
CA CYS A 84 3.39 -16.11 19.38
C CYS A 84 3.56 -14.89 18.48
N ALA A 85 3.21 -15.02 17.19
CA ALA A 85 3.24 -13.90 16.23
C ALA A 85 2.37 -12.71 16.67
N ALA A 86 1.23 -13.01 17.32
CA ALA A 86 0.31 -12.03 17.87
C ALA A 86 0.97 -11.07 18.89
N LEU A 87 2.08 -11.47 19.51
CA LEU A 87 2.83 -10.64 20.45
C LEU A 87 3.31 -9.33 19.80
N ALA A 88 3.68 -9.38 18.52
CA ALA A 88 4.08 -8.20 17.76
C ALA A 88 2.91 -7.26 17.45
N SER A 89 1.67 -7.76 17.51
CA SER A 89 0.45 -6.95 17.32
C SER A 89 -0.11 -6.38 18.62
N ALA A 90 0.30 -6.91 19.78
CA ALA A 90 -0.23 -6.54 21.09
C ALA A 90 0.13 -5.10 21.52
N SER A 91 1.27 -4.56 21.07
CA SER A 91 1.64 -3.15 21.27
C SER A 91 2.66 -2.65 20.25
N ILE A 92 2.70 -1.33 20.05
CA ILE A 92 3.67 -0.68 19.16
C ILE A 92 5.11 -0.91 19.66
N SER A 93 5.34 -0.89 20.97
CA SER A 93 6.66 -1.13 21.58
C SER A 93 7.17 -2.54 21.25
N LEU A 94 6.29 -3.54 21.36
CA LEU A 94 6.61 -4.94 21.04
C LEU A 94 6.85 -5.13 19.54
N ALA A 95 6.04 -4.49 18.69
CA ALA A 95 6.28 -4.49 17.24
C ALA A 95 7.69 -4.00 16.90
N HIS A 96 8.18 -2.96 17.59
CA HIS A 96 9.55 -2.46 17.42
C HIS A 96 10.61 -3.47 17.87
N VAL A 97 10.39 -4.20 18.97
CA VAL A 97 11.28 -5.24 19.48
C VAL A 97 11.44 -6.40 18.48
N PHE A 98 10.37 -6.77 17.78
CA PHE A 98 10.36 -7.87 16.81
C PHE A 98 10.61 -7.43 15.36
N LYS A 99 10.95 -6.16 15.14
CA LYS A 99 11.23 -5.62 13.79
C LYS A 99 12.54 -6.15 13.20
N SER A 100 13.40 -6.80 14.00
CA SER A 100 14.67 -7.33 13.52
C SER A 100 14.44 -8.42 12.47
N ARG A 101 15.00 -8.21 11.28
CA ARG A 101 14.92 -9.17 10.16
C ARG A 101 15.42 -10.57 10.54
N HIS A 102 16.44 -10.65 11.39
CA HIS A 102 16.97 -11.93 11.85
C HIS A 102 15.94 -12.73 12.66
N LEU A 103 15.19 -12.06 13.54
CA LEU A 103 14.17 -12.71 14.37
C LEU A 103 12.99 -13.17 13.53
N GLN A 104 12.56 -12.37 12.56
CA GLN A 104 11.46 -12.72 11.65
C GLN A 104 11.80 -13.94 10.79
N LEU A 105 13.03 -13.99 10.25
CA LEU A 105 13.50 -15.16 9.50
C LEU A 105 13.61 -16.41 10.40
N ARG A 106 14.13 -16.25 11.62
CA ARG A 106 14.23 -17.34 12.59
C ARG A 106 12.86 -17.86 13.02
N TYR A 107 11.88 -16.98 13.21
CA TYR A 107 10.51 -17.35 13.54
C TYR A 107 9.92 -18.28 12.48
N LEU A 108 9.98 -17.88 11.21
CA LEU A 108 9.43 -18.69 10.11
C LEU A 108 10.14 -20.02 9.94
N TYR A 109 11.44 -20.05 10.17
CA TYR A 109 12.20 -21.30 10.12
C TYR A 109 11.74 -22.28 11.21
N LEU A 110 11.38 -21.78 12.40
CA LEU A 110 10.91 -22.59 13.51
C LEU A 110 9.41 -22.93 13.40
N HIS A 111 8.62 -22.08 12.76
CA HIS A 111 7.16 -22.20 12.63
C HIS A 111 6.72 -22.03 11.16
N PRO A 112 7.12 -22.94 10.26
CA PRO A 112 6.77 -22.84 8.84
C PRO A 112 5.24 -22.93 8.61
N ASP A 113 4.53 -23.65 9.47
CA ASP A 113 3.08 -23.86 9.39
C ASP A 113 2.27 -22.60 9.72
N GLU A 114 2.89 -21.56 10.30
CA GLU A 114 2.23 -20.29 10.64
C GLU A 114 2.33 -19.24 9.53
N LEU A 115 2.75 -19.62 8.33
CA LEU A 115 2.91 -18.70 7.20
C LEU A 115 1.63 -17.88 6.95
N SER A 116 0.46 -18.51 7.00
CA SER A 116 -0.86 -17.88 6.84
C SER A 116 -1.06 -16.70 7.80
N SER A 117 -0.70 -16.89 9.07
CA SER A 117 -0.80 -15.86 10.13
C SER A 117 0.19 -14.71 9.93
N LEU A 118 1.29 -14.96 9.22
CA LEU A 118 2.36 -13.99 9.02
C LEU A 118 2.18 -13.17 7.73
N VAL A 119 1.49 -13.71 6.72
CA VAL A 119 1.23 -13.02 5.46
C VAL A 119 0.48 -11.69 5.65
N VAL A 120 -0.36 -11.58 6.68
CA VAL A 120 -1.05 -10.34 7.06
C VAL A 120 -0.18 -9.38 7.87
N MET A 121 0.98 -9.81 8.36
CA MET A 121 1.86 -8.96 9.15
C MET A 121 2.61 -7.99 8.24
N ARG A 122 2.69 -6.72 8.68
CA ARG A 122 3.26 -5.61 7.88
C ARG A 122 4.72 -5.80 7.47
N PHE A 123 5.45 -6.73 8.09
CA PHE A 123 6.84 -7.03 7.75
C PHE A 123 6.99 -8.13 6.69
N PHE A 124 5.94 -8.92 6.44
CA PHE A 124 5.96 -9.95 5.42
C PHE A 124 5.81 -9.27 4.05
N THR A 125 6.93 -9.21 3.33
CA THR A 125 7.07 -8.46 2.07
C THR A 125 7.72 -9.37 1.02
N PRO A 126 7.63 -9.05 -0.28
CA PRO A 126 8.31 -9.85 -1.32
C PRO A 126 9.81 -10.01 -1.05
N ALA A 127 10.50 -8.93 -0.70
CA ALA A 127 11.94 -8.95 -0.39
C ALA A 127 12.28 -9.77 0.87
N PHE A 128 11.33 -9.91 1.79
CA PHE A 128 11.48 -10.77 2.95
C PHE A 128 11.29 -12.24 2.57
N LEU A 129 10.26 -12.55 1.77
CA LEU A 129 10.00 -13.89 1.24
C LEU A 129 11.19 -14.40 0.41
N GLU A 130 11.70 -13.59 -0.51
CA GLU A 130 12.88 -13.92 -1.33
C GLU A 130 14.11 -14.28 -0.47
N GLU A 131 14.35 -13.53 0.61
CA GLU A 131 15.49 -13.79 1.50
C GLU A 131 15.30 -15.04 2.34
N TYR A 132 14.08 -15.33 2.76
CA TYR A 132 13.75 -16.59 3.41
C TYR A 132 14.02 -17.76 2.47
N GLU A 133 13.50 -17.68 1.24
CA GLU A 133 13.65 -18.73 0.23
C GLU A 133 15.11 -18.98 -0.15
N ARG A 134 15.91 -17.91 -0.25
CA ARG A 134 17.35 -17.99 -0.50
C ARG A 134 18.10 -18.80 0.56
N ARG A 135 17.61 -18.81 1.81
CA ARG A 135 18.28 -19.47 2.95
C ARG A 135 17.72 -20.85 3.26
N HIS A 136 16.42 -21.03 3.08
CA HIS A 136 15.69 -22.18 3.59
C HIS A 136 15.03 -23.01 2.49
N GLY A 137 15.13 -22.59 1.24
CA GLY A 137 14.47 -23.23 0.11
C GLY A 137 13.13 -22.59 -0.23
N GLN A 138 12.66 -22.89 -1.44
CA GLN A 138 11.43 -22.35 -1.99
C GLN A 138 10.22 -22.74 -1.14
N ILE A 139 9.32 -21.80 -0.83
CA ILE A 139 8.08 -22.11 -0.12
C ILE A 139 7.09 -22.75 -1.10
N ASP A 140 6.58 -23.92 -0.72
CA ASP A 140 5.37 -24.50 -1.27
C ASP A 140 4.17 -23.88 -0.53
N ALA A 141 3.35 -23.10 -1.25
CA ALA A 141 2.21 -22.42 -0.68
C ALA A 141 0.90 -23.18 -0.93
N SER A 142 0.94 -24.44 -1.39
CA SER A 142 -0.27 -25.19 -1.74
C SER A 142 -1.29 -25.31 -0.59
N ASP A 143 -0.82 -25.40 0.66
CA ASP A 143 -1.66 -25.44 1.86
C ASP A 143 -1.94 -24.05 2.47
N LEU A 144 -1.47 -22.98 1.82
CA LEU A 144 -1.60 -21.62 2.31
C LEU A 144 -2.96 -21.03 1.94
N SER A 145 -3.66 -20.56 2.96
CA SER A 145 -4.82 -19.68 2.80
C SER A 145 -4.35 -18.22 2.77
N ILE A 146 -4.53 -17.56 1.62
CA ILE A 146 -4.10 -16.19 1.33
C ILE A 146 -5.18 -15.21 1.80
N PRO A 147 -4.89 -14.34 2.78
CA PRO A 147 -5.91 -13.45 3.33
C PRO A 147 -6.39 -12.38 2.33
N SER A 148 -7.70 -12.13 2.33
CA SER A 148 -8.33 -11.11 1.48
C SER A 148 -7.77 -9.71 1.66
N ALA A 149 -7.24 -9.43 2.87
CA ALA A 149 -6.55 -8.20 3.21
C ALA A 149 -5.45 -7.86 2.20
N LEU A 150 -4.72 -8.82 1.63
CA LEU A 150 -3.67 -8.55 0.64
C LEU A 150 -4.18 -7.92 -0.66
N SER A 151 -5.43 -8.21 -1.03
CA SER A 151 -6.10 -7.59 -2.19
C SER A 151 -6.90 -6.33 -1.83
N ALA A 152 -7.02 -6.00 -0.54
CA ALA A 152 -7.76 -4.83 -0.05
C ALA A 152 -6.87 -3.58 0.04
N HIS A 153 -7.50 -2.41 0.07
CA HIS A 153 -6.83 -1.13 0.24
C HIS A 153 -5.94 -1.10 1.51
N PRO A 154 -4.72 -0.52 1.48
CA PRO A 154 -4.09 0.15 0.34
C PRO A 154 -3.45 -0.83 -0.66
N TRP A 155 -3.73 -0.65 -1.96
CA TRP A 155 -3.18 -1.44 -3.06
C TRP A 155 -1.76 -0.99 -3.43
N THR A 156 -0.80 -1.29 -2.56
CA THR A 156 0.61 -1.01 -2.85
C THR A 156 1.20 -2.09 -3.75
N SER A 157 2.12 -1.75 -4.66
CA SER A 157 2.79 -2.70 -5.56
C SER A 157 3.46 -3.86 -4.80
N SER A 158 4.04 -3.58 -3.63
CA SER A 158 4.68 -4.61 -2.78
C SER A 158 3.67 -5.65 -2.27
N ARG A 159 2.46 -5.24 -1.86
CA ARG A 159 1.41 -6.15 -1.38
C ARG A 159 0.84 -7.00 -2.51
N LEU A 160 0.61 -6.38 -3.68
CA LEU A 160 0.11 -7.10 -4.84
C LEU A 160 1.16 -8.05 -5.42
N GLN A 161 2.44 -7.67 -5.41
CA GLN A 161 3.53 -8.57 -5.77
C GLN A 161 3.64 -9.76 -4.81
N LEU A 162 3.45 -9.53 -3.51
CA LEU A 162 3.40 -10.60 -2.53
C LEU A 162 2.22 -11.55 -2.83
N LEU A 163 1.03 -11.00 -3.02
CA LEU A 163 -0.17 -11.75 -3.39
C LEU A 163 0.08 -12.63 -4.63
N ARG A 164 0.58 -12.02 -5.71
CA ARG A 164 0.92 -12.72 -6.95
C ARG A 164 1.91 -13.86 -6.72
N THR A 165 2.94 -13.60 -5.91
CA THR A 165 3.96 -14.60 -5.62
C THR A 165 3.35 -15.78 -4.88
N LEU A 166 2.52 -15.55 -3.87
CA LEU A 166 1.88 -16.63 -3.10
C LEU A 166 0.94 -17.47 -3.97
N VAL A 167 0.14 -16.83 -4.84
CA VAL A 167 -0.73 -17.53 -5.81
C VAL A 167 0.09 -18.40 -6.75
N LEU A 168 1.18 -17.88 -7.33
CA LEU A 168 2.06 -18.64 -8.21
C LEU A 168 2.74 -19.84 -7.53
N ARG A 169 2.73 -19.89 -6.20
CA ARG A 169 3.27 -20.99 -5.40
C ARG A 169 2.20 -21.96 -4.90
N GLY A 170 0.97 -21.85 -5.41
CA GLY A 170 -0.14 -22.75 -5.09
C GLY A 170 -1.05 -22.25 -3.97
N GLY A 171 -0.81 -21.06 -3.40
CA GLY A 171 -1.68 -20.50 -2.38
C GLY A 171 -3.10 -20.26 -2.88
N SER A 172 -4.07 -20.58 -2.04
CA SER A 172 -5.50 -20.43 -2.32
C SER A 172 -6.07 -19.23 -1.57
N TYR A 173 -7.06 -18.55 -2.13
CA TYR A 173 -7.70 -17.42 -1.45
C TYR A 173 -8.46 -17.86 -0.20
N GLU A 174 -8.33 -17.08 0.87
CA GLU A 174 -9.04 -17.31 2.13
C GLU A 174 -10.54 -16.99 1.99
N GLY A 175 -11.39 -17.93 2.40
CA GLY A 175 -12.84 -17.74 2.44
C GLY A 175 -13.50 -17.72 1.06
N GLU A 176 -14.61 -16.99 0.95
CA GLU A 176 -15.34 -16.87 -0.31
C GLU A 176 -14.67 -15.86 -1.24
N LEU A 177 -14.54 -16.22 -2.52
CA LEU A 177 -13.96 -15.37 -3.59
C LEU A 177 -14.68 -14.02 -3.74
N ASP A 178 -15.87 -13.87 -3.18
CA ASP A 178 -16.67 -12.65 -3.25
C ASP A 178 -15.97 -11.44 -2.62
N HIS A 179 -15.24 -11.62 -1.51
CA HIS A 179 -14.45 -10.52 -0.93
C HIS A 179 -13.35 -10.02 -1.88
N HIS A 180 -12.70 -10.92 -2.62
CA HIS A 180 -11.70 -10.55 -3.62
C HIS A 180 -12.33 -9.85 -4.83
N ARG A 181 -13.55 -10.25 -5.22
CA ARG A 181 -14.32 -9.59 -6.29
C ARG A 181 -14.81 -8.20 -5.87
N GLU A 182 -15.20 -8.02 -4.61
CA GLU A 182 -15.54 -6.71 -4.04
C GLU A 182 -14.31 -5.79 -3.99
N ASN A 183 -13.17 -6.30 -3.49
CA ASN A 183 -11.91 -5.58 -3.49
C ASN A 183 -11.48 -5.13 -4.90
N LEU A 184 -11.74 -5.96 -5.92
CA LEU A 184 -11.51 -5.59 -7.32
C LEU A 184 -12.42 -4.44 -7.75
N GLN A 185 -13.72 -4.48 -7.44
CA GLN A 185 -14.63 -3.38 -7.75
C GLN A 185 -14.23 -2.07 -7.07
N ASP A 186 -13.80 -2.14 -5.82
CA ASP A 186 -13.29 -0.96 -5.09
C ASP A 186 -11.99 -0.43 -5.71
N ALA A 187 -11.11 -1.31 -6.17
CA ALA A 187 -9.90 -0.92 -6.88
C ALA A 187 -10.23 -0.19 -8.19
N ILE A 188 -11.24 -0.65 -8.93
CA ILE A 188 -11.70 -0.01 -10.17
C ILE A 188 -12.20 1.40 -9.87
N ARG A 189 -13.08 1.57 -8.88
CA ARG A 189 -13.58 2.90 -8.43
C ARG A 189 -12.46 3.85 -8.03
N ALA A 190 -11.37 3.31 -7.46
CA ALA A 190 -10.21 4.09 -7.05
C ALA A 190 -9.16 4.31 -8.15
N GLY A 191 -9.42 3.89 -9.40
CA GLY A 191 -8.48 4.03 -10.52
C GLY A 191 -7.26 3.10 -10.42
N GLN A 192 -7.32 2.03 -9.61
CA GLN A 192 -6.28 1.01 -9.44
C GLN A 192 -6.71 -0.36 -10.01
N GLY A 193 -7.84 -0.40 -10.73
CA GLY A 193 -8.48 -1.63 -11.20
C GLY A 193 -7.57 -2.54 -12.00
N GLN A 194 -6.81 -2.00 -12.95
CA GLN A 194 -5.94 -2.79 -13.83
C GLN A 194 -4.83 -3.53 -13.05
N MET A 195 -4.13 -2.82 -12.17
CA MET A 195 -3.05 -3.41 -11.36
C MET A 195 -3.57 -4.54 -10.45
N VAL A 196 -4.76 -4.37 -9.87
CA VAL A 196 -5.39 -5.38 -9.01
C VAL A 196 -5.91 -6.56 -9.85
N ALA A 197 -6.55 -6.28 -11.00
CA ALA A 197 -7.02 -7.30 -11.93
C ALA A 197 -5.87 -8.19 -12.42
N ASP A 198 -4.77 -7.61 -12.89
CA ASP A 198 -3.57 -8.35 -13.35
C ASP A 198 -3.03 -9.29 -12.26
N THR A 199 -3.11 -8.85 -11.00
CA THR A 199 -2.66 -9.63 -9.86
C THR A 199 -3.60 -10.80 -9.58
N LEU A 200 -4.91 -10.53 -9.47
CA LEU A 200 -5.90 -11.56 -9.14
C LEU A 200 -6.07 -12.60 -10.25
N LEU A 201 -6.01 -12.16 -11.51
CA LEU A 201 -6.11 -13.01 -12.70
C LEU A 201 -4.85 -13.85 -12.95
N THR A 202 -3.79 -13.68 -12.14
CA THR A 202 -2.70 -14.66 -12.11
C THR A 202 -3.19 -16.01 -11.57
N ASP A 203 -4.23 -16.02 -10.73
CA ASP A 203 -4.91 -17.24 -10.32
C ASP A 203 -5.95 -17.66 -11.37
N THR A 204 -5.73 -18.81 -12.01
CA THR A 204 -6.67 -19.39 -12.98
C THR A 204 -8.03 -19.78 -12.39
N THR A 205 -8.13 -19.91 -11.06
CA THR A 205 -9.38 -20.21 -10.37
C THR A 205 -10.22 -18.96 -10.09
N PHE A 206 -9.59 -17.79 -10.05
CA PHE A 206 -10.29 -16.53 -9.85
C PHE A 206 -11.00 -16.11 -11.14
N LYS A 207 -12.32 -15.93 -11.04
CA LYS A 207 -13.14 -15.37 -12.13
C LYS A 207 -13.79 -14.07 -11.66
N PRO A 208 -13.57 -12.95 -12.36
CA PRO A 208 -14.30 -11.72 -12.09
C PRO A 208 -15.79 -11.94 -12.36
N ASN A 209 -16.63 -11.16 -11.68
CA ASN A 209 -18.08 -11.20 -11.86
C ASN A 209 -18.55 -10.11 -12.84
N THR A 210 -19.82 -10.19 -13.25
CA THR A 210 -20.47 -9.18 -14.11
C THR A 210 -20.35 -7.76 -13.54
N ALA A 211 -20.44 -7.63 -12.21
CA ALA A 211 -20.38 -6.34 -11.52
C ALA A 211 -19.03 -5.63 -11.72
N ALA A 212 -17.91 -6.35 -11.79
CA ALA A 212 -16.61 -5.74 -12.07
C ALA A 212 -16.58 -5.05 -13.46
N VAL A 213 -17.19 -5.67 -14.48
CA VAL A 213 -17.29 -5.08 -15.82
C VAL A 213 -18.23 -3.87 -15.82
N GLU A 214 -19.38 -3.99 -15.15
CA GLU A 214 -20.33 -2.87 -15.00
C GLU A 214 -19.67 -1.65 -14.34
N VAL A 215 -18.92 -1.86 -13.27
CA VAL A 215 -18.19 -0.80 -12.55
C VAL A 215 -17.08 -0.23 -13.42
N ALA A 216 -16.33 -1.05 -14.18
CA ALA A 216 -15.32 -0.56 -15.11
C ALA A 216 -15.92 0.38 -16.16
N ILE A 217 -17.05 -0.02 -16.75
CA ILE A 217 -17.76 0.81 -17.74
C ILE A 217 -18.33 2.07 -17.12
N SER A 218 -18.79 2.03 -15.87
CA SER A 218 -19.47 3.19 -15.25
C SER A 218 -18.50 4.22 -14.67
N GLU A 219 -17.35 3.79 -14.14
CA GLU A 219 -16.48 4.62 -13.29
C GLU A 219 -15.17 5.03 -13.96
N VAL A 220 -14.73 4.34 -15.03
CA VAL A 220 -13.45 4.69 -15.70
C VAL A 220 -13.72 5.75 -16.77
N ASP A 221 -13.32 6.99 -16.52
CA ASP A 221 -13.60 8.12 -17.42
C ASP A 221 -12.96 8.00 -18.81
N ASP A 222 -11.74 7.47 -18.88
CA ASP A 222 -11.02 7.29 -20.14
C ASP A 222 -11.50 6.03 -20.90
N VAL A 223 -11.86 6.19 -22.18
CA VAL A 223 -12.43 5.10 -22.98
C VAL A 223 -11.39 4.03 -23.31
N GLU A 224 -10.12 4.41 -23.52
CA GLU A 224 -9.04 3.47 -23.83
C GLU A 224 -8.67 2.63 -22.60
N ASP A 225 -8.56 3.27 -21.44
CA ASP A 225 -8.34 2.59 -20.15
C ASP A 225 -9.53 1.68 -19.81
N CYS A 226 -10.75 2.15 -20.03
CA CYS A 226 -11.97 1.37 -19.83
C CYS A 226 -11.98 0.13 -20.73
N LEU A 227 -11.68 0.27 -22.03
CA LEU A 227 -11.62 -0.86 -22.97
C LEU A 227 -10.51 -1.86 -22.59
N THR A 228 -9.34 -1.35 -22.19
CA THR A 228 -8.21 -2.18 -21.75
C THR A 228 -8.59 -3.01 -20.53
N LEU A 229 -9.18 -2.37 -19.52
CA LEU A 229 -9.65 -3.06 -18.32
C LEU A 229 -10.80 -4.03 -18.61
N CYS A 230 -11.78 -3.64 -19.43
CA CYS A 230 -12.88 -4.53 -19.80
C CYS A 230 -12.37 -5.76 -20.57
N THR A 231 -11.42 -5.58 -21.49
CA THR A 231 -10.78 -6.69 -22.22
C THR A 231 -10.11 -7.64 -21.23
N LEU A 232 -9.31 -7.10 -20.30
CA LEU A 232 -8.64 -7.90 -19.26
C LEU A 232 -9.64 -8.70 -18.40
N LEU A 233 -10.74 -8.07 -17.97
CA LEU A 233 -11.77 -8.74 -17.16
C LEU A 233 -12.49 -9.85 -17.95
N VAL A 234 -12.84 -9.58 -19.21
CA VAL A 234 -13.55 -10.55 -20.08
C VAL A 234 -12.66 -11.71 -20.46
N ASP A 235 -11.39 -11.46 -20.81
CA ASP A 235 -10.39 -12.50 -21.07
C ASP A 235 -10.12 -13.33 -19.80
N GLY A 236 -10.24 -12.70 -18.63
CA GLY A 236 -10.25 -13.35 -17.31
C GLY A 236 -11.52 -14.16 -16.99
N GLY A 237 -12.49 -14.22 -17.92
CA GLY A 237 -13.71 -15.01 -17.80
C GLY A 237 -14.89 -14.27 -17.17
N ALA A 238 -14.87 -12.93 -17.11
CA ALA A 238 -16.00 -12.15 -16.62
C ALA A 238 -17.18 -12.21 -17.61
N PRO A 239 -18.39 -12.58 -17.17
CA PRO A 239 -19.58 -12.57 -18.02
C PRO A 239 -20.05 -11.14 -18.32
N VAL A 240 -20.44 -10.90 -19.58
CA VAL A 240 -20.91 -9.58 -20.07
C VAL A 240 -22.38 -9.53 -20.48
N GLU A 241 -23.12 -10.63 -20.28
CA GLU A 241 -24.54 -10.75 -20.64
C GLU A 241 -25.48 -9.97 -19.70
N GLY A 242 -24.96 -9.35 -18.64
CA GLY A 242 -25.77 -8.62 -17.67
C GLY A 242 -26.40 -7.37 -18.28
N VAL A 243 -27.72 -7.23 -18.14
CA VAL A 243 -28.48 -6.06 -18.65
C VAL A 243 -27.85 -4.73 -18.22
N ASN A 244 -27.32 -4.65 -17.00
CA ASN A 244 -26.70 -3.43 -16.49
C ASN A 244 -25.38 -3.08 -17.19
N VAL A 245 -24.59 -4.07 -17.60
CA VAL A 245 -23.35 -3.87 -18.38
C VAL A 245 -23.68 -3.19 -19.71
N TRP A 246 -24.71 -3.68 -20.40
CA TRP A 246 -25.17 -3.12 -21.67
C TRP A 246 -25.75 -1.72 -21.51
N LYS A 247 -26.56 -1.49 -20.46
CA LYS A 247 -27.08 -0.16 -20.16
C LYS A 247 -25.97 0.84 -19.84
N ALA A 248 -24.97 0.43 -19.07
CA ALA A 248 -23.81 1.27 -18.75
C ALA A 248 -23.04 1.64 -20.03
N ALA A 249 -22.80 0.68 -20.93
CA ALA A 249 -22.13 0.96 -22.21
C ALA A 249 -22.93 1.90 -23.11
N LEU A 250 -24.26 1.72 -23.18
CA LEU A 250 -25.16 2.58 -23.96
C LEU A 250 -25.31 3.99 -23.38
N ALA A 251 -25.07 4.18 -22.08
CA ALA A 251 -25.09 5.49 -21.45
C ALA A 251 -23.86 6.35 -21.82
N ARG A 252 -22.76 5.71 -22.24
CA ARG A 252 -21.54 6.42 -22.63
C ARG A 252 -21.62 6.99 -24.03
N GLN A 253 -20.88 8.08 -24.24
CA GLN A 253 -20.65 8.63 -25.57
C GLN A 253 -19.65 7.75 -26.33
N GLY A 254 -19.93 7.49 -27.60
CA GLY A 254 -19.14 6.56 -28.42
C GLY A 254 -19.79 5.18 -28.56
N ASN A 255 -19.34 4.44 -29.56
CA ASN A 255 -19.86 3.11 -29.91
C ASN A 255 -18.82 2.00 -29.66
N GLU A 256 -17.62 2.35 -29.21
CA GLU A 256 -16.48 1.46 -29.06
C GLU A 256 -16.76 0.35 -28.03
N LEU A 257 -17.32 0.72 -26.87
CA LEU A 257 -17.70 -0.22 -25.82
C LEU A 257 -18.86 -1.12 -26.25
N VAL A 258 -19.83 -0.58 -26.97
CA VAL A 258 -20.95 -1.36 -27.52
C VAL A 258 -20.45 -2.36 -28.55
N GLN A 259 -19.54 -1.95 -29.45
CA GLN A 259 -18.90 -2.84 -30.42
C GLN A 259 -18.04 -3.91 -29.75
N PHE A 260 -17.34 -3.57 -28.67
CA PHE A 260 -16.63 -4.55 -27.85
C PHE A 260 -17.59 -5.59 -27.26
N LEU A 261 -18.67 -5.15 -26.61
CA LEU A 261 -19.67 -6.07 -26.03
C LEU A 261 -20.32 -6.98 -27.08
N LEU A 262 -20.65 -6.45 -28.26
CA LEU A 262 -21.21 -7.22 -29.38
C LEU A 262 -20.27 -8.30 -29.92
N LYS A 263 -18.94 -8.12 -29.79
CA LYS A 263 -17.95 -9.16 -30.15
C LYS A 263 -17.88 -10.25 -29.10
N SER A 264 -18.21 -9.92 -27.86
CA SER A 264 -18.05 -10.82 -26.70
C SER A 264 -19.31 -11.60 -26.35
N ALA A 265 -20.51 -11.03 -26.54
CA ALA A 265 -21.77 -11.71 -26.26
C ALA A 265 -22.95 -11.14 -27.05
N ALA A 266 -24.06 -11.90 -27.06
CA ALA A 266 -25.33 -11.41 -27.58
C ALA A 266 -25.97 -10.40 -26.61
N PRO A 267 -26.56 -9.30 -27.12
CA PRO A 267 -27.27 -8.33 -26.30
C PRO A 267 -28.54 -8.92 -25.67
N PRO A 268 -28.85 -8.58 -24.40
CA PRO A 268 -30.14 -8.88 -23.79
C PRO A 268 -31.30 -8.25 -24.56
N VAL A 269 -32.46 -8.91 -24.54
CA VAL A 269 -33.66 -8.46 -25.29
C VAL A 269 -34.08 -7.05 -24.85
N GLU A 270 -33.88 -6.74 -23.58
CA GLU A 270 -34.26 -5.48 -22.94
C GLU A 270 -33.50 -4.26 -23.49
N VAL A 271 -32.34 -4.46 -24.13
CA VAL A 271 -31.51 -3.37 -24.67
C VAL A 271 -31.55 -3.27 -26.20
N LEU A 272 -32.17 -4.24 -26.89
CA LEU A 272 -32.24 -4.28 -28.36
C LEU A 272 -32.90 -3.03 -28.97
N GLY A 273 -33.96 -2.52 -28.34
CA GLY A 273 -34.66 -1.32 -28.80
C GLY A 273 -33.79 -0.06 -28.75
N GLN A 274 -32.90 0.03 -27.75
CA GLN A 274 -31.95 1.14 -27.63
C GLN A 274 -30.77 0.99 -28.61
N LEU A 275 -30.33 -0.25 -28.86
CA LEU A 275 -29.29 -0.54 -29.86
C LEU A 275 -29.75 -0.21 -31.28
N ALA A 276 -31.01 -0.50 -31.63
CA ALA A 276 -31.56 -0.21 -32.96
C ALA A 276 -31.73 1.30 -33.25
N GLY A 277 -31.70 2.15 -32.23
CA GLY A 277 -31.82 3.59 -32.35
C GLY A 277 -30.50 4.36 -32.48
N ARG A 278 -29.36 3.66 -32.43
CA ARG A 278 -28.01 4.21 -32.63
C ARG A 278 -27.48 3.87 -34.01
#